data_AF-A0A060C2V6-F1
#
_entry.id   AF-A0A060C2V6-F1
#
_cell.length_a   1.000
_cell.length_b   1.000
_cell.length_c   1.000
_cell.angle_alpha   90.00
_cell.angle_beta   90.00
_cell.angle_gamma   90.00
#
_symmetry.space_group_name_H-M   'P 1'
#
loop_
_entity.id
_entity.type
_entity.pdbx_description
1 polymer ?
#
loop_
_entity_poly.entity_id
_entity_poly.type
_entity_poly.pdbx_seq_one_letter_code
_entity_poly.pdbx_strand_id
1 'polypeptide(L)'
;MLALEAHRAGALIVGEDLGVVEPWVREYLRDRGILGTSIAWFEKGSDGRPLPPEEWREYCLASVTTHDLPPSAGYLAKEHIRLQHRLGLLTESLETELAQAETDQAAMIQMLRERGFLAEGEQSTEGIVLALHRYLVATRRGAVCGATR
;
A
#
# COMPACT_ATOMS: atom_id res chain seq x y z
N MET A 1 -1.31 -15.47 24.64
CA MET A 1 -1.01 -16.77 24.01
C MET A 1 -0.18 -16.57 22.74
N LEU A 2 -0.65 -15.80 21.74
CA LEU A 2 0.07 -15.58 20.48
C LEU A 2 1.53 -15.08 20.63
N ALA A 3 1.77 -14.00 21.38
CA ALA A 3 3.11 -13.45 21.57
C ALA A 3 4.10 -14.43 22.24
N LEU A 4 3.61 -15.26 23.15
CA LEU A 4 4.44 -16.27 23.84
C LEU A 4 4.85 -17.39 22.88
N GLU A 5 3.91 -17.87 22.06
CA GLU A 5 4.20 -18.92 21.08
C GLU A 5 5.12 -18.41 19.96
N ALA A 6 4.93 -17.16 19.50
CA ALA A 6 5.84 -16.55 18.55
C ALA A 6 7.26 -16.41 19.13
N HIS A 7 7.38 -15.97 20.39
CA HIS A 7 8.68 -15.92 21.08
C HIS A 7 9.35 -17.29 21.17
N ARG A 8 8.59 -18.34 21.55
CA ARG A 8 9.10 -19.72 21.61
C ARG A 8 9.55 -20.26 20.26
N ALA A 9 8.87 -19.86 19.19
CA ALA A 9 9.19 -20.27 17.82
C ALA A 9 10.26 -19.39 17.14
N GLY A 10 10.70 -18.29 17.76
CA GLY A 10 11.54 -17.30 17.10
C GLY A 10 10.86 -16.62 15.89
N ALA A 11 9.53 -16.55 15.90
CA ALA A 11 8.72 -16.06 14.80
C ALA A 11 8.35 -14.58 14.94
N LEU A 12 8.20 -13.91 13.81
CA LEU A 12 7.60 -12.58 13.74
C LEU A 12 6.07 -12.69 13.66
N ILE A 13 5.37 -11.73 14.24
CA ILE A 13 3.91 -11.59 14.10
C ILE A 13 3.64 -10.36 13.24
N VAL A 14 2.84 -10.55 12.20
CA VAL A 14 2.26 -9.47 11.40
C VAL A 14 0.76 -9.49 11.65
N GLY A 15 0.25 -8.43 12.26
CA GLY A 15 -1.18 -8.18 12.39
C GLY A 15 -1.65 -7.36 11.20
N GLU A 16 -2.58 -7.91 10.43
CA GLU A 16 -3.29 -7.12 9.42
C GLU A 16 -4.13 -6.06 10.13
N ASP A 17 -3.78 -4.79 9.94
CA ASP A 17 -4.44 -3.63 10.57
C ASP A 17 -4.92 -2.61 9.51
N LEU A 18 -5.40 -3.14 8.39
CA LEU A 18 -5.98 -2.40 7.28
C LEU A 18 -7.38 -1.87 7.61
N GLY A 19 -7.73 -0.72 7.04
CA GLY A 19 -9.04 -0.10 7.22
C GLY A 19 -9.16 0.74 8.49
N VAL A 20 -10.38 0.85 9.02
CA VAL A 20 -10.71 1.70 10.17
C VAL A 20 -10.40 0.92 11.45
N VAL A 21 -9.22 1.17 12.00
CA VAL A 21 -8.76 0.62 13.27
C VAL A 21 -8.62 1.77 14.27
N GLU A 22 -9.08 1.60 15.50
CA GLU A 22 -8.94 2.64 16.52
C GLU A 22 -7.46 2.95 16.79
N PRO A 23 -7.07 4.23 16.97
CA PRO A 23 -5.66 4.62 17.10
C PRO A 23 -4.89 3.85 18.19
N TRP A 24 -5.55 3.57 19.32
CA TRP A 24 -4.94 2.86 20.45
C TRP A 24 -4.57 1.40 20.13
N VAL A 25 -5.24 0.75 19.18
CA VAL A 25 -4.97 -0.64 18.80
C VAL A 25 -3.59 -0.75 18.15
N ARG A 26 -3.24 0.21 17.29
CA ARG A 26 -1.93 0.23 16.62
C ARG A 26 -0.79 0.39 17.63
N GLU A 27 -0.96 1.28 18.60
CA GLU A 27 0.00 1.45 19.69
C GLU A 27 0.12 0.17 20.54
N TYR A 28 -1.01 -0.44 20.89
CA TYR A 28 -1.06 -1.66 21.67
C TYR A 28 -0.33 -2.84 21.01
N LEU A 29 -0.47 -2.99 19.68
CA LEU A 29 0.19 -4.03 18.88
C LEU A 29 1.70 -3.75 18.77
N ARG A 30 2.08 -2.50 18.46
CA ARG A 30 3.47 -2.08 18.36
C ARG A 30 4.23 -2.34 19.66
N ASP A 31 3.64 -1.99 20.81
CA ASP A 31 4.27 -2.15 22.13
C ASP A 31 4.49 -3.64 22.50
N ARG A 32 3.91 -4.57 21.74
CA ARG A 32 4.11 -6.03 21.86
C ARG A 32 5.01 -6.62 20.79
N GLY A 33 5.63 -5.79 19.95
CA GLY A 33 6.48 -6.22 18.84
C GLY A 33 5.69 -6.87 17.69
N ILE A 34 4.39 -6.59 17.59
CA ILE A 34 3.55 -7.06 16.47
C ILE A 34 3.64 -6.01 15.37
N LEU A 35 4.07 -6.44 14.17
CA LEU A 35 4.16 -5.60 12.99
C LEU A 35 2.76 -5.33 12.43
N GLY A 36 2.48 -4.10 11.98
CA GLY A 36 1.29 -3.81 11.17
C GLY A 36 1.46 -4.16 9.69
N THR A 37 0.48 -3.86 8.85
CA THR A 37 0.52 -3.99 7.37
C THR A 37 0.28 -2.67 6.64
N SER A 38 1.18 -2.27 5.74
CA SER A 38 1.05 -1.04 4.94
C SER A 38 1.01 -1.35 3.45
N ILE A 39 0.12 -0.66 2.73
CA ILE A 39 -0.11 -0.84 1.29
C ILE A 39 0.18 0.49 0.59
N ALA A 40 1.09 0.47 -0.40
CA ALA A 40 1.57 1.66 -1.08
C ALA A 40 0.47 2.62 -1.58
N TRP A 41 -0.63 2.07 -2.10
CA TRP A 41 -1.76 2.85 -2.63
C TRP A 41 -2.57 3.59 -1.56
N PHE A 42 -2.48 3.17 -0.29
CA PHE A 42 -3.29 3.67 0.81
C PHE A 42 -2.50 4.52 1.82
N GLU A 43 -1.16 4.50 1.75
CA GLU A 43 -0.30 5.35 2.58
C GLU A 43 -0.34 6.80 2.08
N LYS A 44 -1.32 7.56 2.59
CA LYS A 44 -1.58 8.96 2.24
C LYS A 44 -1.52 9.86 3.48
N GLY A 45 -1.00 11.07 3.30
CA GLY A 45 -1.03 12.12 4.31
C GLY A 45 -2.43 12.71 4.51
N SER A 46 -2.56 13.61 5.47
CA SER A 46 -3.83 14.31 5.76
C SER A 46 -4.31 15.20 4.61
N ASP A 47 -3.43 15.55 3.68
CA ASP A 47 -3.71 16.30 2.45
C ASP A 47 -4.14 15.39 1.28
N GLY A 48 -4.24 14.07 1.51
CA GLY A 48 -4.60 13.08 0.51
C GLY A 48 -3.47 12.70 -0.44
N ARG A 49 -2.26 13.23 -0.26
CA ARG A 49 -1.10 12.89 -1.10
C ARG A 49 -0.39 11.63 -0.61
N PRO A 50 0.23 10.86 -1.49
CA PRO A 50 1.07 9.72 -1.08
C PRO A 50 2.17 10.16 -0.11
N LEU A 51 2.36 9.40 0.97
CA LEU A 51 3.43 9.67 1.93
C LEU A 51 4.80 9.42 1.29
N PRO A 52 5.79 10.29 1.52
CA PRO A 52 7.15 9.99 1.10
C PRO A 52 7.74 8.85 1.95
N PRO A 53 8.74 8.09 1.44
CA PRO A 53 9.25 6.89 2.11
C PRO A 53 9.70 7.10 3.56
N GLU A 54 10.22 8.29 3.88
CA GLU A 54 10.70 8.67 5.20
C GLU A 54 9.61 8.92 6.24
N GLU A 55 8.36 9.12 5.80
CA GLU A 55 7.18 9.34 6.65
C GLU A 55 6.34 8.08 6.86
N TRP A 56 6.72 6.96 6.22
CA TRP A 56 6.09 5.68 6.46
C TRP A 56 6.25 5.26 7.90
N ARG A 57 5.22 4.62 8.44
CA ARG A 57 5.27 4.08 9.78
C ARG A 57 6.34 2.99 9.89
N GLU A 58 7.05 3.01 11.00
CA GLU A 58 7.95 1.92 11.37
C GLU A 58 7.14 0.72 11.89
N TYR A 59 7.81 -0.44 12.02
CA TYR A 59 7.20 -1.68 12.52
C TYR A 59 5.97 -2.14 11.70
N CYS A 60 6.09 -2.11 10.38
CA CYS A 60 5.08 -2.68 9.49
C CYS A 60 5.70 -3.59 8.41
N LEU A 61 4.87 -4.49 7.89
CA LEU A 61 5.08 -5.20 6.64
C LEU A 61 4.55 -4.32 5.50
N ALA A 62 5.45 -3.85 4.63
CA ALA A 62 5.11 -3.00 3.52
C ALA A 62 4.90 -3.82 2.23
N SER A 63 3.87 -3.48 1.44
CA SER A 63 3.52 -4.15 0.20
C SER A 63 2.97 -3.18 -0.85
N VAL A 64 3.06 -3.54 -2.14
CA VAL A 64 2.46 -2.73 -3.22
C VAL A 64 0.95 -3.00 -3.28
N THR A 65 0.56 -4.26 -3.07
CA THR A 65 -0.81 -4.75 -3.18
C THR A 65 -1.00 -5.94 -2.26
N THR A 66 -2.25 -6.36 -2.04
CA THR A 66 -2.62 -7.57 -1.30
C THR A 66 -3.47 -8.49 -2.17
N HIS A 67 -3.86 -9.65 -1.62
CA HIS A 67 -4.74 -10.60 -2.30
C HIS A 67 -6.18 -10.08 -2.47
N ASP A 68 -6.58 -9.09 -1.68
CA ASP A 68 -7.90 -8.44 -1.77
C ASP A 68 -7.97 -7.37 -2.86
N LEU A 69 -6.80 -6.96 -3.38
CA LEU A 69 -6.68 -5.99 -4.45
C LEU A 69 -6.33 -6.69 -5.77
N PRO A 70 -6.70 -6.12 -6.92
CA PRO A 70 -6.20 -6.63 -8.17
C PRO A 70 -4.66 -6.57 -8.19
N PRO A 71 -4.00 -7.43 -8.98
CA PRO A 71 -2.58 -7.24 -9.29
C PRO A 71 -2.31 -5.82 -9.78
N SER A 72 -1.10 -5.30 -9.54
CA SER A 72 -0.78 -3.88 -9.82
C SER A 72 -1.12 -3.44 -11.25
N ALA A 73 -0.99 -4.32 -12.24
CA ALA A 73 -1.43 -4.06 -13.61
C ALA A 73 -2.94 -3.81 -13.72
N GLY A 74 -3.76 -4.64 -13.08
CA GLY A 74 -5.22 -4.48 -13.03
C GLY A 74 -5.65 -3.29 -12.16
N TYR A 75 -4.88 -2.95 -11.12
CA TYR A 75 -5.08 -1.73 -10.34
C TYR A 75 -4.88 -0.48 -11.22
N LEU A 76 -3.75 -0.39 -11.90
CA LEU A 76 -3.42 0.69 -12.84
C LEU A 76 -4.44 0.79 -13.98
N ALA A 77 -4.90 -0.35 -14.49
CA ALA A 77 -5.95 -0.39 -15.49
C ALA A 77 -7.34 -0.04 -14.94
N LYS A 78 -7.53 0.15 -13.62
CA LYS A 78 -8.82 0.42 -12.95
C LYS A 78 -9.85 -0.70 -13.16
N GLU A 79 -9.39 -1.95 -13.27
CA GLU A 79 -10.26 -3.11 -13.52
C GLU A 79 -11.18 -3.39 -12.34
N HIS A 80 -10.71 -3.19 -11.11
CA HIS A 80 -11.48 -3.35 -9.88
C HIS A 80 -12.72 -2.46 -9.85
N ILE A 81 -12.60 -1.18 -10.23
CA ILE A 81 -13.74 -0.23 -10.29
C ILE A 81 -14.76 -0.70 -11.32
N ARG A 82 -14.31 -1.05 -12.53
CA ARG A 82 -15.22 -1.55 -13.57
C ARG A 82 -15.88 -2.88 -13.18
N LEU A 83 -15.18 -3.74 -12.45
CA LEU A 83 -15.73 -4.99 -11.94
C LEU A 83 -16.79 -4.74 -10.87
N GLN A 84 -16.48 -3.91 -9.87
CA GLN A 84 -17.43 -3.52 -8.82
C GLN A 84 -18.68 -2.86 -9.42
N HIS A 85 -18.52 -2.00 -10.43
CA HIS A 85 -19.65 -1.42 -11.17
C HIS A 85 -20.54 -2.48 -11.81
N ARG A 86 -19.96 -3.43 -12.54
CA ARG A 86 -20.72 -4.53 -13.17
C ARG A 86 -21.44 -5.41 -12.15
N LEU A 87 -20.92 -5.49 -10.92
CA LEU A 87 -21.52 -6.23 -9.82
C LEU A 87 -22.51 -5.40 -8.98
N GLY A 88 -22.70 -4.11 -9.29
CA GLY A 88 -23.58 -3.22 -8.54
C GLY A 88 -23.07 -2.91 -7.12
N LEU A 89 -21.76 -2.95 -6.91
CA LEU A 89 -21.13 -2.77 -5.59
C LEU A 89 -20.60 -1.34 -5.35
N LEU A 90 -20.63 -0.46 -6.36
CA LEU A 90 -20.20 0.92 -6.18
C LEU A 90 -21.22 1.70 -5.36
N THR A 91 -20.73 2.52 -4.43
CA THR A 91 -21.53 3.47 -3.65
C THR A 91 -21.74 4.78 -4.39
N GLU A 92 -20.81 5.14 -5.28
CA GLU A 92 -20.86 6.34 -6.12
C GLU A 92 -20.99 5.98 -7.61
N SER A 93 -21.12 7.00 -8.46
CA SER A 93 -21.16 6.79 -9.92
C SER A 93 -19.83 6.24 -10.44
N LEU A 94 -19.88 5.43 -11.51
CA LEU A 94 -18.68 4.92 -12.17
C LEU A 94 -17.73 6.07 -12.59
N GLU A 95 -18.29 7.17 -13.06
CA GLU A 95 -17.52 8.34 -13.52
C GLU A 95 -16.77 8.98 -12.35
N THR A 96 -17.43 9.15 -11.20
CA THR A 96 -16.83 9.67 -9.97
C THR A 96 -15.67 8.79 -9.50
N GLU A 97 -15.89 7.48 -9.42
CA GLU A 97 -14.87 6.52 -8.96
C GLU A 97 -13.66 6.47 -9.90
N LEU A 98 -13.89 6.49 -11.22
CA LEU A 98 -12.81 6.52 -12.21
C LEU A 98 -12.00 7.82 -12.14
N ALA A 99 -12.66 8.97 -11.92
CA ALA A 99 -12.01 10.26 -11.79
C ALA A 99 -11.17 10.35 -10.50
N GLN A 100 -11.68 9.81 -9.39
CA GLN A 100 -10.93 9.75 -8.14
C GLN A 100 -9.70 8.84 -8.28
N ALA A 101 -9.87 7.66 -8.88
CA ALA A 101 -8.75 6.75 -9.11
C ALA A 101 -7.69 7.32 -10.07
N GLU A 102 -8.10 8.09 -11.08
CA GLU A 102 -7.16 8.83 -11.93
C GLU A 102 -6.33 9.83 -11.12
N THR A 103 -7.00 10.60 -10.26
CA THR A 103 -6.34 11.60 -9.40
C THR A 103 -5.36 10.95 -8.44
N ASP A 104 -5.77 9.87 -7.78
CA ASP A 104 -4.95 9.10 -6.85
C ASP A 104 -3.72 8.47 -7.53
N GLN A 105 -3.91 7.85 -8.70
CA GLN A 105 -2.81 7.27 -9.46
C GLN A 105 -1.86 8.35 -9.99
N ALA A 106 -2.39 9.48 -10.47
CA ALA A 106 -1.57 10.60 -10.95
C ALA A 106 -0.70 11.17 -9.82
N ALA A 107 -1.26 11.36 -8.61
CA ALA A 107 -0.51 11.81 -7.45
C ALA A 107 0.62 10.84 -7.07
N MET A 108 0.33 9.54 -7.09
CA MET A 108 1.34 8.49 -6.86
C MET A 108 2.46 8.55 -7.89
N ILE A 109 2.11 8.56 -9.18
CA ILE A 109 3.07 8.59 -10.30
C ILE A 109 3.92 9.87 -10.24
N GLN A 110 3.32 11.01 -9.92
CA GLN A 110 4.02 12.27 -9.75
C GLN A 110 5.06 12.18 -8.63
N MET A 111 4.68 11.66 -7.45
CA MET A 111 5.62 11.46 -6.35
C MET A 111 6.78 10.53 -6.74
N LEU A 112 6.48 9.42 -7.44
CA LEU A 112 7.52 8.50 -7.92
C LEU A 112 8.53 9.20 -8.86
N ARG A 113 8.07 10.13 -9.70
CA ARG A 113 8.94 10.91 -10.59
C ARG A 113 9.75 11.95 -9.81
N GLU A 114 9.10 12.73 -8.96
CA GLU A 114 9.74 13.77 -8.15
C GLU A 114 10.84 13.20 -7.24
N ARG A 115 10.64 11.98 -6.72
CA ARG A 115 11.61 11.27 -5.89
C ARG A 115 12.61 10.42 -6.68
N GLY A 116 12.53 10.43 -8.02
CA GLY A 116 13.50 9.74 -8.90
C GLY A 116 13.34 8.22 -8.98
N PHE A 117 12.21 7.66 -8.54
CA PHE A 117 11.91 6.22 -8.67
C PHE A 117 11.43 5.84 -10.07
N LEU A 118 10.75 6.77 -10.75
CA LEU A 118 10.23 6.64 -12.11
C LEU A 118 10.85 7.69 -13.03
N ALA A 119 11.31 7.27 -14.21
CA ALA A 119 11.89 8.19 -15.19
C ALA A 119 10.84 9.14 -15.79
N GLU A 120 11.28 10.31 -16.23
CA GLU A 120 10.42 11.22 -17.02
C GLU A 120 9.95 10.53 -18.31
N GLY A 121 8.68 10.72 -18.67
CA GLY A 121 8.09 10.10 -19.85
C GLY A 121 7.79 8.60 -19.75
N GLU A 122 8.28 7.91 -18.71
CA GLU A 122 7.94 6.50 -18.48
C GLU A 122 6.47 6.37 -18.06
N GLN A 123 5.74 5.49 -18.75
CA GLN A 123 4.30 5.27 -18.60
C GLN A 123 3.91 3.79 -18.68
N SER A 124 4.87 2.90 -18.95
CA SER A 124 4.61 1.47 -19.00
C SER A 124 4.20 0.94 -17.64
N THR A 125 3.28 -0.03 -17.63
CA THR A 125 2.87 -0.74 -16.42
C THR A 125 4.07 -1.35 -15.70
N GLU A 126 5.01 -1.94 -16.44
CA GLU A 126 6.23 -2.52 -15.86
C GLU A 126 7.10 -1.46 -15.18
N GLY A 127 7.36 -0.33 -15.85
CA GLY A 127 8.14 0.76 -15.28
C GLY A 127 7.53 1.34 -14.01
N ILE A 128 6.21 1.53 -13.99
CA ILE A 128 5.48 2.02 -12.81
C ILE A 128 5.54 0.98 -11.68
N VAL A 129 5.35 -0.31 -11.96
CA VAL A 129 5.43 -1.37 -10.95
C VAL A 129 6.84 -1.45 -10.36
N LEU A 130 7.89 -1.40 -11.17
CA LEU A 130 9.27 -1.36 -10.67
C LEU A 130 9.51 -0.13 -9.79
N ALA A 131 8.98 1.04 -10.19
CA ALA A 131 9.10 2.26 -9.40
C ALA A 131 8.40 2.14 -8.04
N LEU A 132 7.21 1.54 -7.97
CA LEU A 132 6.52 1.26 -6.70
C LEU A 132 7.34 0.33 -5.80
N HIS A 133 8.00 -0.69 -6.34
CA HIS A 133 8.88 -1.56 -5.55
C HIS A 133 10.14 -0.83 -5.07
N ARG A 134 10.76 0.02 -5.90
CA ARG A 134 11.88 0.87 -5.47
C ARG A 134 11.48 1.83 -4.35
N TYR A 135 10.29 2.43 -4.49
CA TYR A 135 9.68 3.28 -3.48
C TYR A 135 9.51 2.53 -2.15
N LEU A 136 8.97 1.30 -2.16
CA LEU A 136 8.86 0.48 -0.95
C LEU A 136 10.20 0.16 -0.30
N VAL A 137 11.22 -0.18 -1.09
CA VAL A 137 12.57 -0.46 -0.56
C VAL A 137 13.19 0.78 0.08
N ALA A 138 12.80 1.99 -0.34
CA ALA A 138 13.24 3.23 0.26
C ALA A 138 12.54 3.58 1.59
N THR A 139 11.45 2.88 1.95
CA THR A 139 10.72 3.13 3.21
C THR A 139 11.56 2.72 4.42
N ARG A 140 11.41 3.45 5.53
CA ARG A 140 12.22 3.18 6.73
C ARG A 140 11.79 1.88 7.42
N ARG A 141 12.74 0.93 7.52
CA ARG A 141 12.80 -0.20 8.47
C ARG A 141 11.48 -0.97 8.69
N GLY A 142 10.65 -1.09 7.64
CA GLY A 142 9.61 -2.10 7.54
C GLY A 142 10.19 -3.40 6.98
N ALA A 143 9.60 -4.55 7.32
CA ALA A 143 9.85 -5.76 6.54
C ALA A 143 9.19 -5.55 5.17
N VAL A 144 9.93 -5.72 4.07
CA VAL A 144 9.38 -5.55 2.72
C VAL A 144 8.91 -6.91 2.21
N CYS A 145 7.63 -7.02 1.84
CA CYS A 145 7.14 -8.18 1.10
C CYS A 145 7.49 -8.01 -0.38
N GLY A 146 8.59 -8.62 -0.81
CA GLY A 146 9.03 -8.65 -2.20
C GLY A 146 9.13 -10.06 -2.73
N ALA A 147 8.63 -10.31 -3.95
CA ALA A 147 9.01 -11.49 -4.70
C ALA A 147 10.49 -11.34 -5.09
N THR A 148 11.37 -11.93 -4.29
CA THR A 148 12.77 -12.09 -4.65
C THR A 148 12.85 -13.11 -5.79
N ARG A 149 13.51 -12.73 -6.89
CA ARG A 149 14.08 -13.71 -7.82
C ARG A 149 15.31 -14.32 -7.18
#